data_AF-E8LKA9-F1
#
_entry.id   AF-E8LKA9-F1
#
_cell.length_a   1.000
_cell.length_b   1.000
_cell.length_c   1.000
_cell.angle_alpha   90.00
_cell.angle_beta   90.00
_cell.angle_gamma   90.00
#
_symmetry.space_group_name_H-M   'P 1'
#
loop_
_entity.id
_entity.type
_entity.pdbx_description
1 polymer ?
#
loop_
_entity_poly.entity_id
_entity_poly.type
_entity_poly.pdbx_seq_one_letter_code
_entity_poly.pdbx_strand_id
1 'polypeptide(L)'
;MIIMGKPYITREGYDLLHQELDYLWLEKRPDVTQKVSWAASLGDRSENADYQYNKRLLAQIDRRIRYLRGCMNNLQVVEYNHQQDGKVFFGAYVEIEADDDESLMQVRIVGGDEIFGRTNYISVDSPMAKALLGKAEGDDASVHTPKGARIWYINRIAYHKPEWFEEQKPHAFNLEPTDDDIEADKQAVEGMDAKQIEQEYLKTLIK
;
A
#
# COMPACT_ATOMS: atom_id res chain seq x y z
N MET A 1 -14.49 -3.68 20.57
CA MET A 1 -14.39 -5.01 19.97
C MET A 1 -14.11 -4.82 18.48
N ILE A 2 -12.89 -5.11 18.02
CA ILE A 2 -12.49 -5.01 16.61
C ILE A 2 -13.09 -6.21 15.89
N ILE A 3 -14.13 -5.98 15.08
CA ILE A 3 -14.78 -7.02 14.27
C ILE A 3 -13.86 -7.30 13.07
N MET A 4 -13.44 -8.56 12.89
CA MET A 4 -12.68 -9.03 11.73
C MET A 4 -13.46 -8.74 10.43
N GLY A 5 -12.81 -8.12 9.44
CA GLY A 5 -13.41 -7.79 8.14
C GLY A 5 -13.97 -6.38 7.99
N LYS A 6 -13.88 -5.53 9.03
CA LYS A 6 -14.07 -4.07 8.86
C LYS A 6 -12.72 -3.43 8.52
N PRO A 7 -12.63 -2.61 7.44
CA PRO A 7 -11.39 -1.96 7.09
C PRO A 7 -11.16 -0.78 8.06
N TYR A 8 -10.29 -0.99 9.05
CA TYR A 8 -9.88 0.06 9.97
C TYR A 8 -8.70 0.84 9.38
N ILE A 9 -8.66 2.14 9.67
CA ILE A 9 -7.58 3.01 9.24
C ILE A 9 -7.22 3.99 10.34
N THR A 10 -5.94 4.36 10.46
CA THR A 10 -5.54 5.48 11.31
C THR A 10 -6.01 6.79 10.70
N ARG A 11 -6.14 7.83 11.54
CA ARG A 11 -6.49 9.17 11.04
C ARG A 11 -5.47 9.70 10.03
N GLU A 12 -4.18 9.53 10.35
CA GLU A 12 -3.07 9.92 9.48
C GLU A 12 -3.12 9.19 8.14
N GLY A 13 -3.39 7.87 8.16
CA GLY A 13 -3.54 7.07 6.95
C GLY A 13 -4.70 7.51 6.08
N TYR A 14 -5.84 7.84 6.69
CA TYR A 14 -7.00 8.35 5.95
C TYR A 14 -6.68 9.66 5.23
N ASP A 15 -6.05 10.60 5.93
CA ASP A 15 -5.69 11.90 5.36
C ASP A 15 -4.68 11.74 4.21
N LEU A 16 -3.74 10.79 4.32
CA LEU A 16 -2.79 10.45 3.25
C LEU A 16 -3.48 9.84 2.01
N LEU A 17 -4.41 8.90 2.20
CA LEU A 17 -5.16 8.31 1.08
C LEU A 17 -6.04 9.36 0.38
N HIS A 18 -6.60 10.30 1.14
CA HIS A 18 -7.37 11.41 0.59
C HIS A 18 -6.46 12.34 -0.24
N GLN A 19 -5.31 12.73 0.29
CA GLN A 19 -4.31 13.53 -0.44
C GLN A 19 -3.83 12.83 -1.71
N GLU A 20 -3.59 11.51 -1.65
CA GLU A 20 -3.23 10.71 -2.82
C GLU A 20 -4.34 10.75 -3.88
N LEU A 21 -5.60 10.56 -3.47
CA LEU A 21 -6.73 10.62 -4.40
C LEU A 21 -6.85 11.99 -5.07
N ASP A 22 -6.72 13.06 -4.29
CA ASP A 22 -6.79 14.43 -4.80
C ASP A 22 -5.67 14.71 -5.80
N TYR A 23 -4.43 14.34 -5.47
CA TYR A 23 -3.29 14.47 -6.38
C TYR A 23 -3.49 13.68 -7.69
N LEU A 24 -3.92 12.41 -7.59
CA LEU A 24 -4.15 11.58 -8.77
C LEU A 24 -5.27 12.16 -9.66
N TRP A 25 -6.34 12.68 -9.05
CA TRP A 25 -7.50 13.17 -9.77
C TRP A 25 -7.31 14.57 -10.37
N LEU A 26 -6.76 15.50 -9.58
CA LEU A 26 -6.68 16.92 -9.93
C LEU A 26 -5.42 17.27 -10.72
N GLU A 27 -4.31 16.56 -10.50
CA GLU A 27 -3.02 16.90 -11.09
C GLU A 27 -2.54 15.83 -12.07
N LYS A 28 -2.35 14.60 -11.59
CA LYS A 28 -1.64 13.57 -12.35
C LYS A 28 -2.44 13.05 -13.55
N ARG A 29 -3.73 12.75 -13.36
CA ARG A 29 -4.59 12.25 -14.43
C ARG A 29 -4.74 13.25 -15.59
N PRO A 30 -5.00 14.55 -15.36
CA PRO A 30 -4.99 15.57 -16.42
C PRO A 30 -3.65 15.67 -17.17
N ASP A 31 -2.53 15.71 -16.44
CA ASP A 31 -1.18 15.78 -17.03
C ASP A 31 -0.90 14.59 -17.97
N VAL A 32 -1.14 13.36 -17.48
CA VAL A 32 -0.91 12.15 -18.29
C VAL A 32 -1.87 12.09 -19.48
N THR A 33 -3.12 12.53 -19.31
CA THR A 33 -4.08 12.60 -20.43
C THR A 33 -3.59 13.54 -21.53
N GLN A 34 -3.05 14.71 -21.16
CA GLN A 34 -2.46 15.64 -22.12
C GLN A 34 -1.26 15.03 -22.84
N LYS A 35 -0.39 14.31 -22.12
CA LYS A 35 0.76 13.58 -22.71
C LYS A 35 0.33 12.50 -23.68
N VAL A 36 -0.69 11.70 -23.33
CA VAL A 36 -1.28 10.70 -24.25
C VAL A 36 -1.81 11.38 -25.51
N SER A 37 -2.56 12.48 -25.37
CA SER A 37 -3.11 13.22 -26.51
C SER A 37 -2.02 13.81 -27.40
N TRP A 38 -0.96 14.35 -26.80
CA TRP A 38 0.19 14.88 -27.53
C TRP A 38 0.92 13.77 -28.28
N ALA A 39 1.26 12.66 -27.61
CA ALA A 39 1.92 11.52 -28.23
C ALA A 39 1.07 10.92 -29.38
N ALA A 40 -0.25 10.87 -29.22
CA ALA A 40 -1.17 10.42 -30.26
C ALA A 40 -1.21 11.33 -31.51
N SER A 41 -0.73 12.58 -31.39
CA SER A 41 -0.66 13.53 -32.51
C SER A 41 0.65 13.45 -33.31
N LEU A 42 1.67 12.79 -32.77
CA LEU A 42 3.03 12.76 -33.32
C LEU A 42 3.30 11.63 -34.33
N GLY A 43 2.35 10.72 -34.56
CA GLY A 43 2.53 9.64 -35.54
C GLY A 43 1.67 8.42 -35.27
N ASP A 44 2.11 7.27 -35.80
CA ASP A 44 1.43 6.00 -35.56
C ASP A 44 1.51 5.61 -34.08
N ARG A 45 0.36 5.28 -33.51
CA ARG A 45 0.19 4.91 -32.10
C ARG A 45 0.81 3.57 -31.78
N SER A 46 0.93 2.68 -32.76
CA SER A 46 1.48 1.33 -32.56
C SER A 46 2.99 1.35 -32.30
N GLU A 47 3.72 2.27 -32.94
CA GLU A 47 5.18 2.38 -32.86
C GLU A 47 5.66 3.45 -31.86
N ASN A 48 4.77 4.35 -31.43
CA ASN A 48 5.13 5.43 -30.50
C ASN A 48 5.25 4.92 -29.05
N ALA A 49 6.48 4.75 -28.57
CA ALA A 49 6.80 4.33 -27.21
C ALA A 49 6.21 5.26 -26.13
N ASP A 50 6.24 6.59 -26.35
CA ASP A 50 5.68 7.57 -25.40
C ASP A 50 4.16 7.41 -25.29
N TYR A 51 3.48 7.11 -26.40
CA TYR A 51 2.04 6.84 -26.38
C TYR A 51 1.72 5.57 -25.59
N GLN A 52 2.44 4.48 -25.84
CA GLN A 52 2.23 3.21 -25.14
C GLN A 52 2.47 3.35 -23.64
N TYR A 53 3.57 3.99 -23.25
CA TYR A 53 3.90 4.27 -21.86
C TYR A 53 2.82 5.11 -21.16
N ASN A 54 2.49 6.28 -21.70
CA ASN A 54 1.52 7.18 -21.06
C ASN A 54 0.11 6.58 -21.02
N LYS A 55 -0.25 5.72 -21.99
CA LYS A 55 -1.53 4.99 -21.99
C LYS A 55 -1.59 3.97 -20.85
N ARG A 56 -0.52 3.19 -20.63
CA ARG A 56 -0.42 2.23 -19.51
C ARG A 56 -0.46 2.96 -18.17
N LEU A 57 0.29 4.05 -18.07
CA LEU A 57 0.32 4.91 -16.90
C LEU A 57 -1.07 5.46 -16.55
N LEU A 58 -1.81 5.96 -17.56
CA LEU A 58 -3.18 6.44 -17.36
C LEU A 58 -4.11 5.33 -16.83
N ALA A 59 -3.98 4.11 -17.34
CA ALA A 59 -4.76 2.96 -16.86
C ALA A 59 -4.43 2.57 -15.41
N GLN A 60 -3.16 2.64 -15.01
CA GLN A 60 -2.74 2.42 -13.62
C GLN A 60 -3.32 3.48 -12.69
N ILE A 61 -3.27 4.76 -13.09
CA ILE A 61 -3.86 5.88 -12.33
C ILE A 61 -5.38 5.68 -12.16
N ASP A 62 -6.10 5.37 -13.23
CA ASP A 62 -7.55 5.15 -13.18
C ASP A 62 -7.91 3.95 -12.28
N ARG A 63 -7.11 2.87 -12.31
CA ARG A 63 -7.28 1.73 -11.41
C ARG A 63 -7.08 2.13 -9.95
N ARG A 64 -6.05 2.91 -9.63
CA ARG A 64 -5.77 3.38 -8.28
C ARG A 64 -6.87 4.31 -7.76
N ILE A 65 -7.33 5.25 -8.59
CA ILE A 65 -8.46 6.14 -8.25
C ILE A 65 -9.72 5.33 -7.93
N ARG A 66 -10.06 4.34 -8.77
CA ARG A 66 -11.24 3.48 -8.54
C ARG A 66 -11.12 2.71 -7.23
N TYR A 67 -9.95 2.16 -6.94
CA TYR A 67 -9.66 1.49 -5.67
C TYR A 67 -9.85 2.43 -4.48
N LEU A 68 -9.20 3.59 -4.50
CA LEU A 68 -9.24 4.58 -3.41
C LEU A 68 -10.66 5.06 -3.13
N ARG A 69 -11.44 5.39 -4.18
CA ARG A 69 -12.86 5.76 -4.02
C ARG A 69 -13.70 4.63 -3.43
N GLY A 70 -13.40 3.39 -3.80
CA GLY A 70 -14.10 2.21 -3.30
C GLY A 70 -13.81 1.93 -1.82
N CYS A 71 -12.53 1.99 -1.42
CA CYS A 71 -12.14 1.72 -0.03
C CYS A 71 -12.57 2.84 0.91
N MET A 72 -12.41 4.11 0.53
CA MET A 72 -12.75 5.27 1.38
C MET A 72 -14.21 5.29 1.86
N ASN A 73 -15.15 4.78 1.07
CA ASN A 73 -16.56 4.71 1.48
C ASN A 73 -16.82 3.72 2.63
N ASN A 74 -15.94 2.74 2.81
CA ASN A 74 -16.09 1.66 3.79
C ASN A 74 -15.12 1.76 4.96
N LEU A 75 -14.08 2.60 4.85
CA LEU A 75 -13.04 2.75 5.88
C LEU A 75 -13.62 3.34 7.17
N GLN A 76 -13.26 2.72 8.29
CA GLN A 76 -13.59 3.22 9.62
C GLN A 76 -12.33 3.77 10.28
N VAL A 77 -12.30 5.08 10.52
CA VAL A 77 -11.20 5.73 11.23
C VAL A 77 -11.21 5.29 12.69
N VAL A 78 -10.06 4.81 13.17
CA VAL A 78 -9.84 4.47 14.58
C VAL A 78 -8.82 5.42 15.15
N GLU A 79 -9.22 6.12 16.20
CA GLU A 79 -8.35 7.01 16.98
C GLU A 79 -7.83 6.27 18.21
N TYR A 80 -6.62 6.65 18.61
CA TYR A 80 -5.99 6.12 19.81
C TYR A 80 -6.77 6.53 21.07
N ASN A 81 -6.84 5.60 22.04
CA ASN A 81 -7.44 5.84 23.34
C ASN A 81 -6.45 5.49 24.45
N HIS A 82 -6.23 6.40 25.40
CA HIS A 82 -5.34 6.22 26.56
C HIS A 82 -5.61 4.95 27.39
N GLN A 83 -6.82 4.39 27.33
CA GLN A 83 -7.12 3.09 27.98
C GLN A 83 -6.30 1.91 27.40
N GLN A 84 -5.65 2.11 26.25
CA GLN A 84 -4.83 1.13 25.55
C GLN A 84 -3.35 1.17 25.95
N ASP A 85 -2.98 2.06 26.89
CA ASP A 85 -1.60 2.22 27.31
C ASP A 85 -0.99 0.96 27.91
N GLY A 86 0.29 0.74 27.59
CA GLY A 86 1.07 -0.41 28.03
C GLY A 86 0.74 -1.71 27.30
N LYS A 87 -0.14 -1.69 26.29
CA LYS A 87 -0.46 -2.85 25.46
C LYS A 87 -0.40 -2.53 23.98
N VAL A 88 -0.10 -3.53 23.17
CA VAL A 88 -0.10 -3.40 21.72
C VAL A 88 -1.54 -3.46 21.18
N PHE A 89 -2.00 -2.38 20.55
CA PHE A 89 -3.26 -2.31 19.82
C PHE A 89 -3.07 -1.65 18.45
N PHE A 90 -4.17 -1.40 17.74
CA PHE A 90 -4.18 -0.67 16.48
C PHE A 90 -3.54 0.73 16.63
N GLY A 91 -2.67 1.10 15.71
CA GLY A 91 -1.94 2.36 15.71
C GLY A 91 -0.66 2.36 16.55
N ALA A 92 -0.35 1.28 17.27
CA ALA A 92 0.85 1.18 18.10
C ALA A 92 2.12 1.05 17.25
N TYR A 93 3.16 1.76 17.68
CA TYR A 93 4.56 1.55 17.31
C TYR A 93 5.16 0.53 18.26
N VAL A 94 5.78 -0.50 17.72
CA VAL A 94 6.35 -1.60 18.51
C VAL A 94 7.75 -1.89 18.02
N GLU A 95 8.69 -1.97 18.96
CA GLU A 95 10.02 -2.53 18.72
C GLU A 95 10.01 -3.98 19.18
N ILE A 96 10.31 -4.89 18.26
CA ILE A 96 10.36 -6.33 18.51
C ILE A 96 11.76 -6.86 18.24
N GLU A 97 12.15 -7.90 18.97
CA GLU A 97 13.43 -8.57 18.84
C GLU A 97 13.22 -10.03 18.49
N ALA A 98 13.97 -10.54 17.50
CA ALA A 98 13.88 -11.94 17.10
C ALA A 98 14.70 -12.84 18.04
N ASP A 99 14.13 -13.98 18.44
CA ASP A 99 14.82 -14.96 19.29
C ASP A 99 16.00 -15.68 18.58
N ASP A 100 16.04 -15.70 17.24
CA ASP A 100 17.07 -16.44 16.49
C ASP A 100 18.37 -15.67 16.29
N ASP A 101 18.31 -14.37 15.98
CA ASP A 101 19.47 -13.55 15.63
C ASP A 101 19.58 -12.24 16.41
N GLU A 102 18.74 -12.04 17.44
CA GLU A 102 18.66 -10.81 18.24
C GLU A 102 18.42 -9.56 17.37
N SER A 103 17.86 -9.73 16.16
CA SER A 103 17.58 -8.61 15.26
C SER A 103 16.42 -7.77 15.77
N LEU A 104 16.65 -6.45 15.83
CA LEU A 104 15.62 -5.48 16.16
C LEU A 104 14.82 -5.10 14.92
N MET A 105 13.50 -5.21 15.02
CA MET A 105 12.57 -4.78 14.00
C MET A 105 11.57 -3.79 14.59
N GLN A 106 11.31 -2.73 13.84
CA GLN A 106 10.41 -1.67 14.24
C GLN A 106 9.19 -1.69 13.34
N VAL A 107 8.02 -1.86 13.95
CA VAL A 107 6.76 -2.03 13.21
C VAL A 107 5.67 -1.13 13.75
N ARG A 108 4.81 -0.66 12.85
CA ARG A 108 3.57 0.04 13.20
C ARG A 108 2.38 -0.80 12.77
N ILE A 109 1.45 -1.05 13.69
CA ILE A 109 0.23 -1.82 13.39
C ILE A 109 -0.82 -0.88 12.82
N VAL A 110 -1.22 -1.11 11.57
CA VAL A 110 -2.14 -0.23 10.82
C VAL A 110 -3.17 -1.03 10.02
N GLY A 111 -4.06 -0.32 9.32
CA GLY A 111 -4.95 -0.93 8.34
C GLY A 111 -4.20 -1.48 7.12
N GLY A 112 -4.79 -2.46 6.45
CA GLY A 112 -4.24 -3.00 5.20
C GLY A 112 -4.07 -1.96 4.09
N ASP A 113 -4.90 -0.91 4.08
CA ASP A 113 -4.81 0.18 3.10
C ASP A 113 -3.62 1.13 3.33
N GLU A 114 -2.98 1.10 4.50
CA GLU A 114 -1.92 2.03 4.90
C GLU A 114 -0.50 1.47 4.71
N ILE A 115 -0.38 0.18 4.36
CA ILE A 115 0.92 -0.49 4.25
C ILE A 115 1.68 -0.13 2.97
N PHE A 116 1.03 0.53 2.01
CA PHE A 116 1.56 0.68 0.66
C PHE A 116 2.86 1.50 0.65
N GLY A 117 3.93 0.89 0.12
CA GLY A 117 5.24 1.53 -0.04
C GLY A 117 6.03 1.71 1.27
N ARG A 118 5.63 1.07 2.37
CA ARG A 118 6.31 1.16 3.67
C ARG A 118 6.60 -0.24 4.22
N THR A 119 7.86 -0.59 4.45
CA THR A 119 8.19 -1.94 4.96
C THR A 119 7.92 -2.08 6.45
N ASN A 120 7.95 -0.97 7.19
CA ASN A 120 7.82 -0.95 8.65
C ASN A 120 6.34 -0.86 9.12
N TYR A 121 5.38 -0.97 8.19
CA TYR A 121 3.95 -0.89 8.46
C TYR A 121 3.34 -2.28 8.26
N ILE A 122 2.67 -2.79 9.28
CA ILE A 122 2.08 -4.14 9.25
C ILE A 122 0.57 -4.05 9.38
N SER A 123 -0.13 -4.80 8.53
CA SER A 123 -1.58 -4.89 8.63
C SER A 123 -1.98 -5.60 9.92
N VAL A 124 -3.02 -5.09 10.58
CA VAL A 124 -3.67 -5.72 11.74
C VAL A 124 -4.13 -7.16 11.46
N ASP A 125 -4.39 -7.50 10.19
CA ASP A 125 -4.80 -8.84 9.77
C ASP A 125 -3.62 -9.82 9.62
N SER A 126 -2.38 -9.34 9.65
CA SER A 126 -1.18 -10.18 9.51
C SER A 126 -1.02 -11.13 10.71
N PRO A 127 -0.46 -12.34 10.51
CA PRO A 127 -0.19 -13.28 11.60
C PRO A 127 0.69 -12.67 12.70
N MET A 128 1.64 -11.81 12.31
CA MET A 128 2.54 -11.12 13.24
C MET A 128 1.79 -10.11 14.10
N ALA A 129 1.00 -9.22 13.49
CA ALA A 129 0.19 -8.26 14.25
C ALA A 129 -0.78 -8.99 15.20
N LYS A 130 -1.42 -10.07 14.75
CA LYS A 130 -2.33 -10.89 15.58
C LYS A 130 -1.65 -11.49 16.81
N ALA A 131 -0.39 -11.91 16.70
CA ALA A 131 0.36 -12.43 17.83
C ALA A 131 0.77 -11.34 18.82
N LEU A 132 1.03 -10.13 18.33
CA LEU A 132 1.42 -8.98 19.13
C LEU A 132 0.23 -8.32 19.84
N LEU A 133 -0.97 -8.35 19.24
CA LEU A 133 -2.17 -7.69 19.78
C LEU A 133 -2.46 -8.13 21.24
N GLY A 134 -2.59 -7.14 22.13
CA GLY A 134 -2.93 -7.32 23.54
C GLY A 134 -1.76 -7.64 24.47
N LYS A 135 -0.56 -7.86 23.92
CA LYS A 135 0.68 -8.07 24.68
C LYS A 135 1.27 -6.77 25.22
N ALA A 136 2.03 -6.87 26.30
CA ALA A 136 2.70 -5.74 26.96
C ALA A 136 4.21 -5.74 26.68
N GLU A 137 4.89 -4.66 27.10
CA GLU A 137 6.36 -4.61 27.10
C GLU A 137 6.94 -5.73 27.97
N GLY A 138 7.93 -6.45 27.44
CA GLY A 138 8.56 -7.60 28.08
C GLY A 138 7.86 -8.94 27.82
N ASP A 139 6.71 -8.95 27.13
CA ASP A 139 6.06 -10.21 26.72
C ASP A 139 6.71 -10.81 25.46
N ASP A 140 6.57 -12.12 25.30
CA ASP A 140 6.88 -12.85 24.08
C ASP A 140 5.63 -13.08 23.19
N ALA A 141 5.84 -13.07 21.89
CA ALA A 141 4.84 -13.35 20.87
C ALA A 141 5.33 -14.46 19.93
N SER A 142 4.63 -15.61 19.96
CA SER A 142 4.91 -16.73 19.06
C SER A 142 4.13 -16.58 17.74
N VAL A 143 4.86 -16.47 16.64
CA VAL A 143 4.31 -16.34 15.29
C VAL A 143 4.62 -17.60 14.49
N HIS A 144 3.59 -18.22 13.93
CA HIS A 144 3.75 -19.34 13.02
C HIS A 144 3.98 -18.82 11.61
N THR A 145 5.22 -18.92 11.13
CA THR A 145 5.57 -18.59 9.74
C THR A 145 5.63 -19.88 8.91
N PRO A 146 5.50 -19.81 7.56
CA PRO A 146 5.71 -20.97 6.70
C PRO A 146 7.09 -21.64 6.86
N LYS A 147 8.08 -20.89 7.37
CA LYS A 147 9.45 -21.36 7.65
C LYS A 147 9.62 -21.97 9.05
N GLY A 148 8.56 -21.97 9.88
CA GLY A 148 8.59 -22.45 11.27
C GLY A 148 8.00 -21.46 12.26
N ALA A 149 7.84 -21.90 13.51
CA ALA A 149 7.49 -21.00 14.62
C ALA A 149 8.69 -20.10 14.95
N ARG A 150 8.45 -18.79 15.02
CA ARG A 150 9.42 -17.79 15.49
C ARG A 150 8.86 -17.10 16.72
N ILE A 151 9.73 -16.85 17.69
CA ILE A 151 9.40 -16.09 18.90
C ILE A 151 9.96 -14.68 18.73
N TRP A 152 9.16 -13.70 19.10
CA TRP A 152 9.53 -12.29 19.11
C TRP A 152 9.32 -11.73 20.50
N TYR A 153 10.27 -10.96 21.01
CA TYR A 153 10.16 -10.26 22.29
C TYR A 153 9.77 -8.81 22.06
N ILE A 154 8.85 -8.29 22.87
CA ILE A 154 8.39 -6.90 22.77
C ILE A 154 9.25 -6.03 23.68
N ASN A 155 10.06 -5.16 23.08
CA ASN A 155 10.99 -4.32 23.83
C ASN A 155 10.35 -3.00 24.24
N ARG A 156 9.62 -2.34 23.31
CA ARG A 156 9.04 -1.01 23.53
C ARG A 156 7.72 -0.85 22.80
N ILE A 157 6.78 -0.12 23.41
CA ILE A 157 5.49 0.24 22.82
C ILE A 157 5.30 1.75 22.93
N ALA A 158 4.90 2.39 21.83
CA ALA A 158 4.53 3.80 21.82
C ALA A 158 3.29 4.04 20.96
N TYR A 159 2.47 5.03 21.33
CA TYR A 159 1.30 5.47 20.56
C TYR A 159 1.48 6.83 19.89
N HIS A 160 2.53 7.55 20.29
CA HIS A 160 3.06 8.68 19.55
C HIS A 160 4.30 8.21 18.81
N LYS A 161 4.58 8.82 17.64
CA LYS A 161 5.77 8.51 16.85
C LYS A 161 7.02 8.68 17.73
N PRO A 162 7.72 7.58 18.07
CA PRO A 162 8.88 7.66 18.93
C PRO A 162 10.13 7.98 18.12
N GLU A 163 11.16 8.53 18.77
CA GLU A 163 12.43 8.85 18.12
C GLU A 163 13.15 7.61 17.58
N TRP A 164 12.94 6.46 18.23
CA TRP A 164 13.52 5.20 17.80
C TRP A 164 12.86 4.65 16.53
N PHE A 165 11.65 5.08 16.14
CA PHE A 165 10.99 4.56 14.95
C PHE A 165 11.42 5.32 13.69
N GLU A 166 12.19 4.64 12.84
CA GLU A 166 12.56 5.16 11.54
C GLU A 166 11.37 5.09 10.57
N GLU A 167 10.69 6.22 10.40
CA GLU A 167 9.61 6.31 9.44
C GLU A 167 10.16 6.32 8.01
N GLN A 168 9.96 5.20 7.33
CA GLN A 168 10.10 5.16 5.90
C GLN A 168 8.97 5.98 5.27
N LYS A 169 9.36 6.97 4.47
CA LYS A 169 8.39 7.62 3.58
C LYS A 169 7.77 6.52 2.72
N PRO A 170 6.44 6.57 2.49
CA PRO A 170 5.87 5.69 1.50
C PRO A 170 6.68 5.91 0.23
N HIS A 171 7.16 4.83 -0.40
CA HIS A 171 7.54 4.92 -1.79
C HIS A 171 6.39 5.66 -2.46
N ALA A 172 6.65 6.86 -2.97
CA ALA A 172 5.68 7.56 -3.80
C ALA A 172 5.15 6.51 -4.76
N PHE A 173 3.83 6.46 -4.99
CA PHE A 173 3.26 5.50 -5.93
C PHE A 173 4.09 5.61 -7.21
N ASN A 174 5.04 4.70 -7.39
CA ASN A 174 6.14 4.89 -8.31
C ASN A 174 5.54 4.40 -9.61
N LEU A 175 4.90 5.34 -10.27
CA LEU A 175 4.25 5.17 -11.56
C LEU A 175 5.29 4.98 -12.66
N GLU A 176 6.57 5.17 -12.34
CA GLU A 176 7.68 4.75 -13.17
C GLU A 176 7.85 3.24 -13.00
N PRO A 177 7.64 2.45 -14.07
CA PRO A 177 7.80 1.01 -14.04
C PRO A 177 9.24 0.69 -13.66
N THR A 178 9.40 -0.25 -12.75
CA THR A 178 10.72 -0.82 -12.48
C THR A 178 11.21 -1.59 -13.71
N ASP A 179 12.52 -1.84 -13.82
CA ASP A 179 13.06 -2.63 -14.93
C ASP A 179 12.35 -4.01 -15.03
N ASP A 180 11.95 -4.59 -13.90
CA ASP A 180 11.15 -5.82 -13.82
C ASP A 180 9.73 -5.66 -14.39
N ASP A 181 9.07 -4.52 -14.13
CA ASP A 181 7.76 -4.20 -14.71
C ASP A 181 7.85 -4.00 -16.23
N ILE A 182 8.94 -3.39 -16.72
CA ILE A 182 9.18 -3.18 -18.15
C ILE A 182 9.39 -4.53 -18.86
N GLU A 183 10.10 -5.47 -18.24
CA GLU A 183 10.43 -6.77 -18.81
C GLU A 183 9.23 -7.72 -18.84
N ALA A 184 8.43 -7.76 -17.77
CA ALA A 184 7.17 -8.51 -17.74
C ALA A 184 6.18 -8.02 -18.81
N ASP A 185 6.14 -6.71 -19.05
CA ASP A 185 5.22 -6.09 -19.99
C ASP A 185 5.67 -6.24 -21.46
N LYS A 186 6.99 -6.32 -21.71
CA LYS A 186 7.53 -6.73 -23.02
C LYS A 186 7.07 -8.14 -23.40
N GLN A 187 7.14 -9.09 -22.46
CA GLN A 187 6.69 -10.47 -22.68
C GLN A 187 5.17 -10.58 -22.85
N ALA A 188 4.38 -9.76 -22.17
CA ALA A 188 2.92 -9.74 -22.30
C ALA A 188 2.44 -9.15 -23.64
N VAL A 189 3.17 -8.16 -24.17
CA VAL A 189 2.83 -7.45 -25.41
C VAL A 189 3.32 -8.21 -26.65
N GLU A 190 4.35 -9.05 -26.53
CA GLU A 190 4.92 -9.86 -27.61
C GLU A 190 3.97 -10.91 -28.25
N GLY A 191 2.70 -10.97 -27.84
CA GLY A 191 1.72 -11.91 -28.41
C GLY A 191 0.31 -11.40 -28.64
N MET A 192 0.01 -10.11 -28.40
CA MET A 192 -1.39 -9.61 -28.43
C MET A 192 -1.62 -8.55 -29.50
N ASP A 193 -2.65 -8.76 -30.34
CA ASP A 193 -3.09 -7.80 -31.35
C ASP A 193 -3.58 -6.50 -30.67
N ALA A 194 -3.01 -5.37 -31.08
CA ALA A 194 -3.30 -4.04 -30.54
C ALA A 194 -4.81 -3.68 -30.55
N LYS A 195 -5.57 -4.22 -31.51
CA LYS A 195 -7.03 -4.03 -31.59
C LYS A 195 -7.79 -4.78 -30.49
N GLN A 196 -7.25 -5.90 -30.02
CA GLN A 196 -7.88 -6.76 -29.03
C GLN A 196 -7.74 -6.17 -27.62
N ILE A 197 -6.58 -5.56 -27.34
CA ILE A 197 -6.30 -4.81 -26.10
C ILE A 197 -7.24 -3.59 -25.98
N GLU A 198 -7.43 -2.84 -27.06
CA GLU A 198 -8.32 -1.67 -27.08
C GLU A 198 -9.79 -2.06 -26.86
N GLN A 199 -10.24 -3.18 -27.44
CA GLN A 199 -11.60 -3.68 -27.25
C GLN A 199 -11.87 -4.23 -25.84
N GLU A 200 -10.91 -4.93 -25.21
CA GLU A 200 -11.07 -5.38 -23.82
C GLU A 200 -11.11 -4.21 -22.83
N TYR A 201 -10.30 -3.17 -23.06
CA TYR A 201 -10.28 -1.97 -22.24
C TYR A 201 -11.58 -1.16 -22.35
N LEU A 202 -12.13 -0.99 -23.57
CA LEU A 202 -13.44 -0.34 -23.75
C LEU A 202 -14.59 -1.13 -23.11
N LYS A 203 -14.51 -2.47 -23.08
CA LYS A 203 -15.48 -3.33 -22.38
C LYS A 203 -15.43 -3.19 -20.85
N THR A 204 -14.26 -2.86 -20.29
CA THR A 204 -14.09 -2.66 -18.83
C THR A 204 -14.47 -1.25 -18.37
N LEU A 205 -14.58 -0.27 -19.27
CA LEU A 205 -15.02 1.10 -18.95
C LEU A 205 -16.54 1.28 -18.94
N ILE A 206 -17.30 0.33 -19.49
CA ILE A 206 -18.77 0.45 -19.68
C ILE A 206 -19.56 -0.36 -18.62
N LYS A 207 -18.92 -0.87 -17.56
CA LYS A 207 -19.59 -1.59 -16.46
C LYS A 207 -19.51 -0.87 -15.12
#